data_AF-X1J7A8-F1
#
_entry.id   AF-X1J7A8-F1
#
_cell.length_a   1.000
_cell.length_b   1.000
_cell.length_c   1.000
_cell.angle_alpha   90.00
_cell.angle_beta   90.00
_cell.angle_gamma   90.00
#
_symmetry.space_group_name_H-M   'P 1'
#
loop_
_entity.id
_entity.type
_entity.pdbx_description
1 polymer ?
#
loop_
_entity_poly.entity_id
_entity_poly.type
_entity_poly.pdbx_seq_one_letter_code
_entity_poly.pdbx_strand_id
1 'polypeptide(L)'
;MEKRQVVKLAIEGRKVPYVPWHCGFTVEAADKLRKHFGRDDLDRVLDNHFVKLGSDIGFFTALGNDRFRDVFGVVWDRSIDKDIGNVEGCVLPEPTLAGYEFPNPLNPLFFEDIPERISGYGDCFRVFKIGFSLYERAWTLRGMENLMMDFLDHPDFVHELLRTIADYNIAQVTEALKYDIDAVYFGDDWGQQTGLQ
;
A
#
# COMPACT_ATOMS: atom_id res chain seq x y z
N MET A 1 1.12 -11.31 27.93
CA MET A 1 1.79 -11.61 26.65
C MET A 1 1.31 -10.54 25.70
N GLU A 2 2.22 -9.70 25.21
CA GLU A 2 1.88 -8.58 24.35
C GLU A 2 1.34 -9.07 23.00
N LYS A 3 0.52 -8.26 22.32
CA LYS A 3 -0.02 -8.60 20.99
C LYS A 3 1.10 -8.95 20.00
N ARG A 4 2.19 -8.19 20.03
CA ARG A 4 3.43 -8.41 19.25
C ARG A 4 3.99 -9.82 19.44
N GLN A 5 3.96 -10.35 20.66
CA GLN A 5 4.45 -11.70 20.95
C GLN A 5 3.51 -12.78 20.42
N VAL A 6 2.19 -12.58 20.53
CA VAL A 6 1.18 -13.51 19.99
C VAL A 6 1.31 -13.62 18.47
N VAL A 7 1.49 -12.50 17.78
CA VAL A 7 1.70 -12.48 16.32
C VAL A 7 2.99 -13.21 15.93
N LYS A 8 4.10 -12.98 16.65
CA LYS A 8 5.37 -13.68 16.40
C LYS A 8 5.21 -15.20 16.52
N LEU A 9 4.55 -15.67 17.58
CA LEU A 9 4.27 -17.09 17.76
C LEU A 9 3.44 -17.66 16.60
N ALA A 10 2.44 -16.92 16.11
CA ALA A 10 1.61 -17.36 14.99
C ALA A 10 2.43 -17.50 13.69
N ILE A 11 3.25 -16.50 13.35
CA ILE A 11 4.10 -16.51 12.15
C ILE A 11 5.14 -17.65 12.23
N GLU A 12 5.66 -17.92 13.41
CA GLU A 12 6.62 -19.02 13.65
C GLU A 12 5.96 -20.42 13.68
N GLY A 13 4.64 -20.52 13.47
CA GLY A 13 3.91 -21.79 13.52
C GLY A 13 3.86 -22.43 14.92
N ARG A 14 4.05 -21.64 15.98
CA ARG A 14 4.02 -22.10 17.36
C ARG A 14 2.62 -22.04 17.94
N LYS A 15 2.38 -22.77 19.03
CA LYS A 15 1.11 -22.72 19.77
C LYS A 15 0.88 -21.31 20.31
N VAL A 16 -0.22 -20.70 19.89
CA VAL A 16 -0.68 -19.39 20.35
C VAL A 16 -1.75 -19.52 21.43
N PRO A 17 -1.87 -18.53 22.35
CA PRO A 17 -2.95 -18.51 23.34
C PRO A 17 -4.33 -18.25 22.70
N TYR A 18 -4.36 -17.56 21.56
CA TYR A 18 -5.53 -17.29 20.72
C TYR A 18 -5.07 -16.93 19.30
N VAL A 19 -5.96 -16.96 18.31
CA VAL A 19 -5.66 -16.55 16.93
C VAL A 19 -5.56 -15.02 16.88
N PRO A 20 -4.40 -14.40 16.56
CA PRO A 20 -4.30 -12.94 16.45
C PRO A 20 -5.10 -12.43 15.24
N TRP A 21 -5.57 -11.19 15.30
CA TRP A 21 -6.37 -10.59 14.22
C TRP A 21 -5.92 -9.17 13.87
N HIS A 22 -6.22 -8.77 12.64
CA HIS A 22 -6.09 -7.39 12.22
C HIS A 22 -7.12 -7.11 11.12
N CYS A 23 -8.04 -6.18 11.37
CA CYS A 23 -9.14 -5.88 10.48
C CYS A 23 -9.01 -4.44 9.95
N GLY A 24 -8.91 -4.29 8.63
CA GLY A 24 -9.12 -3.03 7.92
C GLY A 24 -10.50 -3.00 7.26
N PHE A 25 -11.01 -1.80 6.98
CA PHE A 25 -12.34 -1.60 6.41
C PHE A 25 -12.33 -0.54 5.34
N THR A 26 -13.24 -0.68 4.38
CA THR A 26 -13.54 0.38 3.42
C THR A 26 -14.06 1.63 4.13
N VAL A 27 -14.02 2.78 3.47
CA VAL A 27 -14.48 4.06 4.01
C VAL A 27 -15.90 3.95 4.59
N GLU A 28 -16.85 3.38 3.85
CA GLU A 28 -18.25 3.29 4.30
C GLU A 28 -18.41 2.30 5.46
N ALA A 29 -17.65 1.20 5.47
CA ALA A 29 -17.70 0.22 6.54
C ALA A 29 -17.06 0.77 7.82
N ALA A 30 -15.92 1.46 7.70
CA ALA A 30 -15.27 2.15 8.80
C ALA A 30 -16.20 3.21 9.41
N ASP A 31 -16.88 4.01 8.59
CA ASP A 31 -17.81 5.04 9.06
C ASP A 31 -19.00 4.48 9.84
N LYS A 32 -19.53 3.31 9.43
CA LYS A 32 -20.57 2.61 10.20
C LYS A 32 -20.04 2.19 11.58
N LEU A 33 -18.82 1.66 11.65
CA LEU A 33 -18.21 1.24 12.92
C LEU A 33 -17.90 2.44 13.82
N ARG A 34 -17.37 3.53 13.28
CA ARG A 34 -17.11 4.76 14.05
C ARG A 34 -18.39 5.30 14.69
N LYS A 35 -19.49 5.35 13.92
CA LYS A 35 -20.81 5.75 14.43
C LYS A 35 -21.33 4.80 15.49
N HIS A 36 -21.12 3.49 15.31
CA HIS A 36 -21.56 2.49 16.28
C HIS A 36 -20.81 2.58 17.61
N PHE A 37 -19.48 2.72 17.57
CA PHE A 37 -18.64 2.74 18.78
C PHE A 37 -18.45 4.15 19.39
N GLY A 38 -18.78 5.22 18.66
CA GLY A 38 -18.55 6.60 19.11
C GLY A 38 -17.07 6.91 19.32
N ARG A 39 -16.20 6.34 18.49
CA ARG A 39 -14.74 6.46 18.54
C ARG A 39 -14.17 6.45 17.13
N ASP A 40 -13.19 7.32 16.87
CA ASP A 40 -12.55 7.40 15.55
C ASP A 40 -11.43 6.37 15.36
N ASP A 41 -10.71 6.06 16.44
CA ASP A 41 -9.63 5.08 16.47
C ASP A 41 -10.19 3.65 16.48
N LEU A 42 -10.48 3.14 15.29
CA LEU A 42 -10.98 1.78 15.11
C LEU A 42 -9.93 0.72 15.44
N ASP A 43 -8.64 1.00 15.29
CA ASP A 43 -7.58 0.03 15.57
C ASP A 43 -7.59 -0.34 17.07
N ARG A 44 -7.77 0.64 17.95
CA ARG A 44 -7.93 0.38 19.39
C ARG A 44 -9.27 -0.25 19.75
N VAL A 45 -10.35 0.20 19.13
CA VAL A 45 -11.70 -0.32 19.42
C VAL A 45 -11.82 -1.80 19.04
N LEU A 46 -11.22 -2.19 17.93
CA LEU A 46 -11.21 -3.57 17.43
C LEU A 46 -10.10 -4.42 18.03
N ASP A 47 -9.29 -3.82 18.89
CA ASP A 47 -8.14 -4.47 19.53
C ASP A 47 -7.17 -5.10 18.53
N ASN A 48 -6.96 -4.43 17.39
CA ASN A 48 -6.11 -4.91 16.29
C ASN A 48 -4.68 -5.21 16.78
N HIS A 49 -4.04 -6.23 16.19
CA HIS A 49 -2.71 -6.69 16.62
C HIS A 49 -1.55 -6.02 15.90
N PHE A 50 -1.79 -5.33 14.79
CA PHE A 50 -0.75 -4.67 14.02
C PHE A 50 -0.85 -3.15 14.15
N VAL A 51 0.30 -2.49 14.22
CA VAL A 51 0.42 -1.08 13.88
C VAL A 51 0.95 -0.98 12.45
N LYS A 52 0.21 -0.26 11.61
CA LYS A 52 0.60 0.02 10.22
C LYS A 52 1.56 1.21 10.21
N LEU A 53 2.70 1.03 9.56
CA LEU A 53 3.76 2.01 9.40
C LEU A 53 3.96 2.29 7.90
N GLY A 54 4.43 3.50 7.58
CA GLY A 54 4.50 3.97 6.20
C GLY A 54 3.16 4.51 5.68
N SER A 55 3.03 4.57 4.36
CA SER A 55 1.81 4.94 3.66
C SER A 55 1.56 3.92 2.56
N ASP A 56 0.59 3.02 2.77
CA ASP A 56 0.34 1.87 1.89
C ASP A 56 -0.07 2.30 0.48
N ILE A 57 -1.02 3.23 0.36
CA ILE A 57 -1.50 3.74 -0.93
C ILE A 57 -0.85 5.08 -1.34
N GLY A 58 0.09 5.59 -0.54
CA GLY A 58 0.81 6.83 -0.81
C GLY A 58 0.03 8.09 -0.45
N PHE A 59 0.49 9.23 -0.99
CA PHE A 59 -0.05 10.55 -0.70
C PHE A 59 -0.74 11.13 -1.93
N PHE A 60 -1.80 11.92 -1.71
CA PHE A 60 -2.66 12.40 -2.77
C PHE A 60 -2.87 13.92 -2.67
N THR A 61 -2.81 14.58 -3.83
CA THR A 61 -3.21 15.99 -3.99
C THR A 61 -4.61 16.05 -4.57
N ALA A 62 -5.53 16.75 -3.89
CA ALA A 62 -6.88 16.95 -4.42
C ALA A 62 -6.86 17.86 -5.65
N LEU A 63 -7.51 17.42 -6.74
CA LEU A 63 -7.70 18.19 -7.98
C LEU A 63 -9.11 18.79 -8.09
N GLY A 64 -10.02 18.44 -7.17
CA GLY A 64 -11.44 18.80 -7.21
C GLY A 64 -12.30 17.74 -7.90
N ASN A 65 -13.62 17.84 -7.75
CA ASN A 65 -14.60 16.91 -8.32
C ASN A 65 -14.31 15.43 -8.01
N ASP A 66 -13.88 15.08 -6.79
CA ASP A 66 -13.46 13.72 -6.41
C ASP A 66 -12.24 13.17 -7.20
N ARG A 67 -11.43 14.02 -7.84
CA ARG A 67 -10.16 13.62 -8.47
C ARG A 67 -8.98 13.88 -7.55
N PHE A 68 -8.04 12.94 -7.55
CA PHE A 68 -6.85 12.97 -6.72
C PHE A 68 -5.62 12.56 -7.54
N ARG A 69 -4.51 13.26 -7.39
CA ARG A 69 -3.23 12.88 -8.02
C ARG A 69 -2.30 12.29 -6.99
N ASP A 70 -1.77 11.10 -7.24
CA ASP A 70 -0.77 10.49 -6.37
C ASP A 70 0.64 11.03 -6.64
N VAL A 71 1.62 10.60 -5.82
CA VAL A 71 3.03 11.01 -5.96
C VAL A 71 3.69 10.54 -7.26
N PHE A 72 3.15 9.53 -7.93
CA PHE A 72 3.62 9.06 -9.24
C PHE A 72 3.01 9.86 -10.40
N GLY A 73 2.07 10.76 -10.12
CA GLY A 73 1.38 11.57 -11.13
C GLY A 73 0.11 10.92 -11.68
N VAL A 74 -0.27 9.74 -11.19
CA VAL A 74 -1.50 9.05 -11.59
C VAL A 74 -2.70 9.81 -11.05
N VAL A 75 -3.71 10.04 -11.89
CA VAL A 75 -4.98 10.65 -11.48
C VAL A 75 -6.00 9.57 -11.17
N TRP A 76 -6.67 9.71 -10.04
CA TRP A 76 -7.63 8.76 -9.48
C TRP A 76 -8.99 9.44 -9.34
N ASP A 77 -10.00 8.93 -10.04
CA ASP A 77 -11.41 9.32 -9.91
C ASP A 77 -12.05 8.48 -8.79
N ARG A 78 -12.34 9.16 -7.67
CA ARG A 78 -13.01 8.59 -6.50
C ARG A 78 -14.49 8.93 -6.44
N SER A 79 -15.14 9.26 -7.55
CA SER A 79 -16.58 9.55 -7.57
C SER A 79 -17.44 8.33 -7.22
N ILE A 80 -16.99 7.13 -7.60
CA ILE A 80 -17.66 5.84 -7.33
C ILE A 80 -16.97 5.07 -6.21
N ASP A 81 -15.73 4.63 -6.43
CA ASP A 81 -14.91 3.96 -5.40
C ASP A 81 -14.21 5.03 -4.55
N LYS A 82 -14.61 5.13 -3.28
CA LYS A 82 -14.09 6.13 -2.34
C LYS A 82 -12.79 5.69 -1.66
N ASP A 83 -12.44 4.41 -1.72
CA ASP A 83 -11.26 3.85 -1.06
C ASP A 83 -10.00 4.10 -1.87
N ILE A 84 -9.95 3.56 -3.09
CA ILE A 84 -8.79 3.64 -3.98
C ILE A 84 -9.08 4.62 -5.12
N GLY A 85 -10.17 4.37 -5.84
CA GLY A 85 -10.58 5.13 -7.03
C GLY A 85 -10.19 4.44 -8.33
N ASN A 86 -10.67 4.99 -9.44
CA ASN A 86 -10.37 4.50 -10.78
C ASN A 86 -9.28 5.36 -11.43
N VAL A 87 -8.30 4.74 -12.08
CA VAL A 87 -7.27 5.48 -12.81
C VAL A 87 -7.89 6.22 -14.00
N GLU A 88 -7.56 7.50 -14.14
CA GLU A 88 -7.95 8.36 -15.24
C GLU A 88 -6.72 8.79 -16.04
N GLY A 89 -6.79 8.60 -17.35
CA GLY A 89 -5.67 8.89 -18.25
C GLY A 89 -4.58 7.81 -18.22
N CYS A 90 -3.37 8.20 -18.64
CA CYS A 90 -2.21 7.33 -18.67
C CYS A 90 -0.95 8.17 -18.47
N VAL A 91 -0.08 7.77 -17.53
CA VAL A 91 1.16 8.50 -17.23
C VAL A 91 2.23 8.16 -18.27
N LEU A 92 2.27 6.91 -18.73
CA LEU A 92 3.21 6.39 -19.72
C LEU A 92 2.48 6.05 -21.03
N PRO A 93 2.18 7.05 -21.89
CA PRO A 93 1.44 6.81 -23.13
C PRO A 93 2.20 5.94 -24.14
N GLU A 94 3.53 6.00 -24.12
CA GLU A 94 4.44 5.18 -24.95
C GLU A 94 5.22 4.17 -24.07
N PRO A 95 5.65 3.02 -24.61
CA PRO A 95 6.36 1.97 -23.86
C PRO A 95 7.81 2.37 -23.59
N THR A 96 7.99 3.45 -22.83
CA THR A 96 9.28 4.01 -22.47
C THR A 96 9.16 4.78 -21.16
N LEU A 97 10.23 4.75 -20.35
CA LEU A 97 10.36 5.63 -19.19
C LEU A 97 10.99 6.99 -19.56
N ALA A 98 11.37 7.21 -20.81
CA ALA A 98 12.00 8.46 -21.23
C ALA A 98 11.06 9.65 -20.99
N GLY A 99 11.55 10.64 -20.23
CA GLY A 99 10.77 11.83 -19.87
C GLY A 99 9.87 11.66 -18.64
N TYR A 100 9.90 10.49 -17.98
CA TYR A 100 9.27 10.26 -16.68
C TYR A 100 10.31 9.99 -15.60
N GLU A 101 10.17 10.67 -14.46
CA GLU A 101 11.00 10.44 -13.28
C GLU A 101 10.12 9.92 -12.15
N PHE A 102 10.52 8.79 -11.56
CA PHE A 102 9.82 8.26 -10.39
C PHE A 102 9.93 9.25 -9.22
N PRO A 103 8.93 9.30 -8.33
CA PRO A 103 9.03 10.11 -7.12
C PRO A 103 10.21 9.66 -6.26
N ASN A 104 10.65 10.52 -5.33
CA ASN A 104 11.69 10.16 -4.38
C ASN A 104 11.21 9.05 -3.43
N PRO A 105 11.77 7.82 -3.46
CA PRO A 105 11.39 6.75 -2.54
C PRO A 105 11.73 7.07 -1.08
N LEU A 106 12.68 7.97 -0.84
CA LEU A 106 13.13 8.37 0.49
C LEU A 106 12.48 9.68 0.97
N ASN A 107 11.29 10.01 0.44
CA ASN A 107 10.55 11.17 0.91
C ASN A 107 10.25 11.02 2.42
N PRO A 108 10.63 11.98 3.28
CA PRO A 108 10.44 11.90 4.74
C PRO A 108 9.00 11.61 5.18
N LEU A 109 8.01 12.01 4.37
CA LEU A 109 6.58 11.78 4.66
C LEU A 109 6.25 10.29 4.87
N PHE A 110 7.00 9.36 4.26
CA PHE A 110 6.79 7.92 4.46
C PHE A 110 7.30 7.41 5.82
N PHE A 111 8.14 8.18 6.52
CA PHE A 111 8.89 7.69 7.68
C PHE A 111 8.75 8.54 8.95
N GLU A 112 8.36 9.82 8.80
CA GLU A 112 8.38 10.79 9.90
C GLU A 112 7.46 10.44 11.08
N ASP A 113 6.33 9.77 10.81
CA ASP A 113 5.36 9.39 11.84
C ASP A 113 5.66 8.04 12.51
N ILE A 114 6.63 7.28 12.00
CA ILE A 114 6.95 5.92 12.48
C ILE A 114 7.28 5.90 13.99
N PRO A 115 8.15 6.77 14.53
CA PRO A 115 8.48 6.74 15.95
C PRO A 115 7.27 7.00 16.85
N GLU A 116 6.40 7.93 16.46
CA GLU A 116 5.19 8.27 17.19
C GLU A 116 4.20 7.09 17.17
N ARG A 117 3.97 6.48 16.00
CA ARG A 117 3.09 5.32 15.84
C ARG A 117 3.56 4.13 16.68
N ILE A 118 4.85 3.83 16.65
CA ILE A 118 5.43 2.74 17.44
C ILE A 118 5.21 2.99 18.95
N SER A 119 5.40 4.23 19.41
CA SER A 119 5.18 4.60 20.81
C SER A 119 3.70 4.48 21.19
N GLY A 120 2.79 4.95 20.33
CA GLY A 120 1.34 4.94 20.57
C GLY A 120 0.68 3.56 20.54
N TYR A 121 1.35 2.57 19.93
CA TYR A 121 0.91 1.17 19.76
C TYR A 121 2.01 0.19 20.19
N GLY A 122 2.65 0.45 21.33
CA GLY A 122 3.85 -0.27 21.77
C GLY A 122 3.68 -1.78 21.96
N ASP A 123 2.46 -2.25 22.23
CA ASP A 123 2.10 -3.67 22.38
C ASP A 123 1.89 -4.38 21.03
N CYS A 124 1.66 -3.64 19.95
CA CYS A 124 1.31 -4.17 18.63
C CYS A 124 2.52 -4.64 17.82
N PHE A 125 2.27 -5.56 16.90
CA PHE A 125 3.23 -6.01 15.89
C PHE A 125 3.40 -4.95 14.79
N ARG A 126 4.64 -4.65 14.42
CA ARG A 126 4.95 -3.43 13.65
C ARG A 126 5.18 -3.78 12.18
N VAL A 127 4.30 -3.29 11.31
CA VAL A 127 4.29 -3.69 9.90
C VAL A 127 4.47 -2.46 9.01
N PHE A 128 5.61 -2.37 8.33
CA PHE A 128 5.82 -1.39 7.27
C PHE A 128 5.12 -1.86 5.99
N LYS A 129 4.21 -1.06 5.45
CA LYS A 129 3.37 -1.45 4.32
C LYS A 129 3.74 -0.70 3.06
N ILE A 130 3.84 -1.46 1.96
CA ILE A 130 3.92 -0.94 0.60
C ILE A 130 2.75 -1.53 -0.16
N GLY A 131 1.78 -0.70 -0.54
CA GLY A 131 0.74 -1.05 -1.51
C GLY A 131 1.19 -0.73 -2.93
N PHE A 132 0.43 -1.18 -3.92
CA PHE A 132 0.80 -1.07 -5.34
C PHE A 132 2.24 -1.51 -5.58
N SER A 133 2.60 -2.69 -5.08
CA SER A 133 4.01 -3.04 -4.90
C SER A 133 4.71 -3.55 -6.16
N LEU A 134 4.00 -3.92 -7.23
CA LEU A 134 4.67 -4.25 -8.49
C LEU A 134 3.74 -4.13 -9.70
N TYR A 135 2.85 -5.08 -9.87
CA TYR A 135 1.94 -5.17 -11.01
C TYR A 135 0.88 -4.07 -10.98
N GLU A 136 0.32 -3.77 -9.81
CA GLU A 136 -0.63 -2.67 -9.70
C GLU A 136 0.00 -1.33 -10.03
N ARG A 137 1.23 -1.10 -9.57
CA ARG A 137 1.93 0.13 -9.94
C ARG A 137 2.22 0.20 -11.43
N ALA A 138 2.53 -0.93 -12.08
CA ALA A 138 2.74 -0.94 -13.52
C ALA A 138 1.46 -0.58 -14.28
N TRP A 139 0.31 -1.21 -13.99
CA TRP A 139 -0.91 -0.91 -14.73
C TRP A 139 -1.49 0.46 -14.39
N THR A 140 -1.27 1.00 -13.20
CA THR A 140 -1.70 2.37 -12.86
C THR A 140 -0.92 3.44 -13.61
N LEU A 141 0.33 3.16 -14.00
CA LEU A 141 1.16 4.06 -14.81
C LEU A 141 0.86 3.94 -16.31
N ARG A 142 0.71 2.70 -16.80
CA ARG A 142 0.67 2.36 -18.23
C ARG A 142 -0.75 2.17 -18.79
N GLY A 143 -1.72 1.92 -17.91
CA GLY A 143 -3.03 1.40 -18.26
C GLY A 143 -3.01 -0.11 -18.47
N MET A 144 -4.09 -0.79 -18.05
CA MET A 144 -4.19 -2.25 -18.10
C MET A 144 -4.04 -2.80 -19.53
N GLU A 145 -4.81 -2.31 -20.49
CA GLU A 145 -4.79 -2.80 -21.87
C GLU A 145 -3.41 -2.65 -22.51
N ASN A 146 -2.79 -1.47 -22.39
CA ASN A 146 -1.45 -1.22 -22.93
C ASN A 146 -0.40 -2.12 -22.27
N LEU A 147 -0.42 -2.25 -20.94
CA LEU A 147 0.53 -3.12 -20.23
C LEU A 147 0.38 -4.58 -20.68
N MET A 148 -0.85 -5.06 -20.86
CA MET A 148 -1.14 -6.41 -21.35
C MET A 148 -0.61 -6.63 -22.77
N MET A 149 -0.73 -5.64 -23.66
CA MET A 149 -0.13 -5.68 -24.99
C MET A 149 1.40 -5.64 -24.93
N ASP A 150 1.98 -4.81 -24.06
CA ASP A 150 3.43 -4.65 -23.94
C ASP A 150 4.14 -5.92 -23.46
N PHE A 151 3.49 -6.79 -22.68
CA PHE A 151 4.08 -8.09 -22.34
C PHE A 151 4.47 -8.90 -23.60
N LEU A 152 3.76 -8.70 -24.71
CA LEU A 152 4.02 -9.37 -25.98
C LEU A 152 4.84 -8.50 -26.92
N ASP A 153 4.45 -7.24 -27.10
CA ASP A 153 5.01 -6.35 -28.12
C ASP A 153 6.29 -5.63 -27.64
N HIS A 154 6.39 -5.36 -26.34
CA HIS A 154 7.45 -4.55 -25.72
C HIS A 154 7.98 -5.16 -24.40
N PRO A 155 8.38 -6.45 -24.37
CA PRO A 155 8.75 -7.14 -23.13
C PRO A 155 9.94 -6.49 -22.40
N ASP A 156 10.89 -5.92 -23.15
CA ASP A 156 12.04 -5.21 -22.57
C ASP A 156 11.61 -3.97 -21.76
N PHE A 157 10.63 -3.21 -22.26
CA PHE A 157 10.05 -2.09 -21.53
C PHE A 157 9.34 -2.56 -20.26
N VAL A 158 8.55 -3.64 -20.34
CA VAL A 158 7.88 -4.17 -19.15
C VAL A 158 8.89 -4.63 -18.10
N HIS A 159 9.97 -5.29 -18.52
CA HIS A 159 11.06 -5.66 -17.61
C HIS A 159 11.75 -4.44 -16.98
N GLU A 160 11.98 -3.38 -17.75
CA GLU A 160 12.51 -2.12 -17.26
C GLU A 160 11.57 -1.50 -16.22
N LEU A 161 10.29 -1.31 -16.56
CA LEU A 161 9.26 -0.74 -15.69
C LEU A 161 9.15 -1.49 -14.37
N LEU A 162 9.00 -2.82 -14.40
CA LEU A 162 8.87 -3.64 -13.19
C LEU A 162 10.15 -3.61 -12.34
N ARG A 163 11.34 -3.56 -12.97
CA ARG A 163 12.61 -3.43 -12.24
C ARG A 163 12.71 -2.07 -11.56
N THR A 164 12.34 -0.99 -12.24
CA THR A 164 12.35 0.37 -11.65
C THR A 164 11.38 0.47 -10.46
N ILE A 165 10.20 -0.15 -10.55
CA ILE A 165 9.25 -0.23 -9.43
C ILE A 165 9.85 -1.05 -8.27
N ALA A 166 10.49 -2.19 -8.57
CA ALA A 166 11.14 -3.00 -7.55
C ALA A 166 12.27 -2.24 -6.85
N ASP A 167 13.13 -1.53 -7.59
CA ASP A 167 14.22 -0.71 -7.04
C ASP A 167 13.68 0.42 -6.14
N TYR A 168 12.59 1.06 -6.55
CA TYR A 168 11.87 2.05 -5.73
C TYR A 168 11.40 1.45 -4.39
N ASN A 169 10.81 0.25 -4.41
CA ASN A 169 10.35 -0.43 -3.20
C ASN A 169 11.51 -0.93 -2.32
N ILE A 170 12.59 -1.43 -2.92
CA ILE A 170 13.79 -1.84 -2.18
C ILE A 170 14.41 -0.65 -1.44
N ALA A 171 14.46 0.53 -2.07
CA ALA A 171 14.93 1.75 -1.41
C ALA A 171 14.08 2.11 -0.19
N GLN A 172 12.74 2.08 -0.31
CA GLN A 172 11.84 2.32 0.81
C GLN A 172 12.01 1.30 1.94
N VAL A 173 12.08 0.00 1.61
CA VAL A 173 12.28 -1.06 2.61
C VAL A 173 13.61 -0.88 3.31
N THR A 174 14.68 -0.56 2.58
CA THR A 174 16.02 -0.35 3.16
C THR A 174 16.01 0.80 4.16
N GLU A 175 15.28 1.88 3.87
CA GLU A 175 15.11 2.98 4.81
C GLU A 175 14.26 2.58 6.02
N ALA A 176 13.12 1.91 5.79
CA ALA A 176 12.23 1.45 6.85
C ALA A 176 12.89 0.50 7.85
N LEU A 177 13.84 -0.33 7.39
CA LEU A 177 14.61 -1.25 8.23
C LEU A 177 15.53 -0.55 9.25
N LYS A 178 15.74 0.78 9.14
CA LYS A 178 16.43 1.56 10.17
C LYS A 178 15.57 1.80 11.42
N TYR A 179 14.27 1.55 11.35
CA TYR A 179 13.31 1.65 12.45
C TYR A 179 13.05 0.26 13.07
N ASP A 180 12.55 0.21 14.31
CA ASP A 180 12.21 -1.05 15.00
C ASP A 180 10.87 -1.60 14.48
N ILE A 181 10.88 -2.09 13.24
CA ILE A 181 9.77 -2.79 12.57
C ILE A 181 9.92 -4.31 12.70
N ASP A 182 8.81 -5.04 12.68
CA ASP A 182 8.81 -6.51 12.76
C ASP A 182 8.65 -7.20 11.39
N ALA A 183 7.98 -6.54 10.44
CA ALA A 183 7.71 -7.10 9.12
C ALA A 183 7.54 -6.00 8.05
N VAL A 184 7.74 -6.42 6.80
CA VAL A 184 7.35 -5.68 5.61
C VAL A 184 6.17 -6.41 4.96
N TYR A 185 5.14 -5.67 4.60
CA TYR A 185 3.96 -6.16 3.89
C TYR A 185 3.91 -5.54 2.49
N PHE A 186 3.75 -6.40 1.48
CA PHE A 186 3.54 -5.99 0.09
C PHE A 186 2.10 -6.25 -0.31
N GLY A 187 1.39 -5.21 -0.72
CA GLY A 187 0.08 -5.31 -1.35
C GLY A 187 0.21 -5.21 -2.87
N ASP A 188 -0.35 -6.18 -3.57
CA ASP A 188 -0.42 -6.18 -5.03
C ASP A 188 -1.57 -7.08 -5.49
N ASP A 189 -2.43 -6.56 -6.36
CA ASP A 189 -3.55 -7.29 -6.94
C ASP A 189 -3.21 -7.85 -8.32
N TRP A 190 -3.00 -9.16 -8.36
CA TRP A 190 -2.76 -9.97 -9.55
C TRP A 190 -4.00 -10.75 -9.99
N GLY A 191 -5.11 -10.60 -9.26
CA GLY A 191 -6.30 -11.42 -9.42
C GLY A 191 -7.12 -11.07 -10.66
N GLN A 192 -7.78 -12.08 -11.20
CA GLN A 192 -8.93 -11.97 -12.08
C GLN A 192 -10.04 -12.93 -11.64
N GLN A 193 -11.22 -12.82 -12.23
CA GLN A 193 -12.41 -13.59 -11.80
C GLN A 193 -12.20 -15.11 -11.72
N THR A 194 -11.28 -15.67 -12.51
CA THR A 194 -11.06 -17.12 -12.61
C THR A 194 -9.62 -17.57 -12.34
N GLY A 195 -8.73 -16.67 -11.91
CA GLY A 195 -7.31 -17.00 -11.72
C GLY A 195 -6.43 -15.77 -11.48
N LEU A 196 -5.12 -15.92 -11.73
CA LEU A 196 -4.18 -14.80 -11.85
C LEU A 196 -4.20 -14.27 -13.28
N GLN A 197 -3.94 -12.97 -13.46
CA GLN A 197 -3.87 -12.32 -14.79
C GLN A 197 -2.75 -12.89 -15.66
#